data_AF-A0A7Y0SD72-F1
#
_entry.id   AF-A0A7Y0SD72-F1
#
_cell.length_a   1.000
_cell.length_b   1.000
_cell.length_c   1.000
_cell.angle_alpha   90.00
_cell.angle_beta   90.00
_cell.angle_gamma   90.00
#
_symmetry.space_group_name_H-M   'P 1'
#
loop_
_entity.id
_entity.type
_entity.pdbx_description
1 polymer ?
#
loop_
_entity_poly.entity_id
_entity_poly.type
_entity_poly.pdbx_seq_one_letter_code
_entity_poly.pdbx_strand_id
1 'polypeptide(L)'
;NPTGVDPREDVSPQSAYYRLKDQRMAARNAERNALIEEESIYTHSNLWRVFIEDVPEILTNQSKDLEFVAWLIEALTRLYGFRGMGVGYKLATSLIE
;
A
#
# COMPACT_ATOMS: atom_id res chain seq x y z
N ASN A 1 -4.96 11.09 21.06
CA ASN A 1 -4.22 11.32 19.81
C ASN A 1 -5.14 10.90 18.65
N PRO A 2 -5.81 11.85 17.97
CA PRO A 2 -6.88 11.54 17.00
C PRO A 2 -6.39 10.77 15.76
N THR A 3 -5.09 10.82 15.47
CA THR A 3 -4.48 10.16 14.30
C THR A 3 -3.66 8.92 14.65
N GLY A 4 -3.67 8.47 15.91
CA GLY A 4 -2.86 7.33 16.33
C GLY A 4 -1.36 7.62 16.36
N VAL A 5 -0.53 6.58 16.26
CA VAL A 5 0.94 6.69 16.36
C VAL A 5 1.59 6.92 15.00
N ASP A 6 2.76 7.57 14.96
CA ASP A 6 3.56 7.60 13.72
C ASP A 6 4.14 6.21 13.48
N PRO A 7 3.78 5.54 12.37
CA PRO A 7 4.24 4.18 12.10
C PRO A 7 5.76 4.06 11.88
N ARG A 8 6.46 5.19 11.67
CA ARG A 8 7.93 5.25 11.53
C ARG A 8 8.66 5.15 12.87
N GLU A 9 7.97 5.41 13.98
CA GLU A 9 8.54 5.26 15.32
C GLU A 9 8.65 3.80 15.75
N ASP A 10 7.87 2.89 15.16
CA ASP A 10 8.00 1.45 15.37
C ASP A 10 9.17 0.89 14.55
N VAL A 11 10.34 0.84 15.18
CA VAL A 11 11.56 0.23 14.64
C VAL A 11 11.72 -1.24 15.06
N SER A 12 10.66 -1.86 15.62
CA SER A 12 10.72 -3.26 16.01
C SER A 12 10.76 -4.18 14.78
N PRO A 13 11.26 -5.42 14.93
CA PRO A 13 11.17 -6.42 13.86
C PRO A 13 9.74 -6.77 13.43
N GLN A 14 8.73 -6.37 14.22
CA GLN A 14 7.31 -6.60 13.94
C GLN A 14 6.63 -5.39 13.27
N SER A 15 7.40 -4.32 12.99
CA SER A 15 6.90 -3.10 12.38
C SER A 15 6.17 -3.36 11.07
N ALA A 16 4.86 -3.09 11.08
CA ALA A 16 4.04 -3.19 9.88
C ALA A 16 4.53 -2.22 8.80
N TYR A 17 5.03 -1.05 9.19
CA TYR A 17 5.57 -0.05 8.27
C TYR A 17 6.77 -0.57 7.48
N TYR A 18 7.81 -1.05 8.16
CA TYR A 18 9.01 -1.52 7.47
C TYR A 18 8.73 -2.77 6.65
N ARG A 19 7.91 -3.70 7.15
CA ARG A 19 7.47 -4.88 6.39
C ARG A 19 6.74 -4.49 5.10
N LEU A 20 5.76 -3.58 5.17
CA LEU A 20 5.01 -3.14 3.99
C LEU A 20 5.86 -2.30 3.03
N LYS A 21 6.81 -1.50 3.56
CA LYS A 21 7.77 -0.75 2.76
C LYS A 21 8.66 -1.68 1.93
N ASP A 22 9.20 -2.73 2.54
CA ASP A 22 10.03 -3.73 1.86
C ASP A 22 9.22 -4.51 0.83
N GLN A 23 7.98 -4.88 1.17
CA GLN A 23 7.08 -5.54 0.25
C GLN A 23 6.73 -4.66 -0.97
N ARG A 24 6.51 -3.36 -0.76
CA ARG A 24 6.30 -2.41 -1.85
C ARG A 24 7.53 -2.31 -2.75
N MET A 25 8.72 -2.27 -2.16
CA MET A 25 9.98 -2.27 -2.90
C MET A 25 10.14 -3.55 -3.73
N ALA A 26 9.86 -4.72 -3.14
CA ALA A 26 9.90 -6.00 -3.84
C ALA A 26 8.90 -6.05 -5.01
N ALA A 27 7.66 -5.62 -4.80
CA ALA A 27 6.64 -5.58 -5.85
C ALA A 27 7.04 -4.68 -7.02
N ARG A 28 7.54 -3.48 -6.73
CA ARG A 28 8.01 -2.53 -7.77
C ARG A 28 9.25 -3.03 -8.51
N ASN A 29 10.16 -3.73 -7.83
CA ASN A 29 11.33 -4.32 -8.46
C ASN A 29 10.93 -5.48 -9.38
N ALA A 30 9.98 -6.33 -8.96
CA ALA A 30 9.43 -7.38 -9.81
C ALA A 30 8.77 -6.82 -11.08
N GLU A 31 7.91 -5.79 -10.94
CA GLU A 31 7.31 -5.10 -12.10
C GLU A 31 8.37 -4.51 -13.04
N ARG A 32 9.44 -3.94 -12.50
CA ARG A 32 10.55 -3.39 -13.31
C ARG A 32 11.28 -4.50 -14.07
N ASN A 33 11.54 -5.63 -13.43
CA ASN A 33 12.22 -6.75 -14.07
C ASN A 33 11.35 -7.36 -15.18
N ALA A 34 10.05 -7.51 -14.95
CA ALA A 34 9.11 -7.96 -15.99
C ALA A 34 9.17 -7.05 -17.23
N LEU A 35 9.24 -5.72 -17.06
CA LEU A 35 9.40 -4.81 -18.19
C LEU A 35 10.72 -5.00 -18.96
N ILE A 36 11.82 -5.33 -18.26
CA ILE A 36 13.13 -5.60 -18.87
C ILE A 36 13.10 -6.92 -19.65
N GLU A 37 12.37 -7.91 -19.13
CA GLU A 37 12.22 -9.25 -19.70
C GLU A 37 11.12 -9.32 -20.76
N GLU A 38 10.50 -8.18 -21.12
CA GLU A 38 9.36 -8.08 -22.04
C GLU A 38 8.13 -8.91 -21.60
N GLU A 39 8.02 -9.16 -20.29
CA GLU A 39 6.89 -9.82 -19.66
C GLU A 39 5.81 -8.81 -19.24
N SER A 40 4.59 -9.32 -19.08
CA SER A 40 3.47 -8.54 -18.58
C SER A 40 3.65 -8.24 -17.08
N ILE A 41 3.66 -6.96 -16.70
CA ILE A 41 3.71 -6.54 -15.27
C ILE A 41 2.58 -7.15 -14.42
N TYR A 42 1.47 -7.55 -15.06
CA TYR A 42 0.33 -8.13 -14.38
C TYR A 42 0.64 -9.51 -13.76
N THR A 43 1.70 -10.20 -14.17
CA THR A 43 2.16 -11.46 -13.56
C THR A 43 2.54 -11.30 -12.09
N HIS A 44 2.86 -10.07 -11.65
CA HIS A 44 3.25 -9.75 -10.27
C HIS A 44 2.16 -9.05 -9.45
N SER A 45 0.93 -8.98 -9.97
CA SER A 45 -0.19 -8.29 -9.30
C SER A 45 -0.47 -8.84 -7.89
N ASN A 46 -0.21 -10.12 -7.66
CA ASN A 46 -0.40 -10.78 -6.36
C ASN A 46 0.45 -10.17 -5.22
N LEU A 47 1.61 -9.60 -5.54
CA LEU A 47 2.50 -8.97 -4.55
C LEU A 47 1.87 -7.74 -3.89
N TRP A 48 0.84 -7.17 -4.52
CA TRP A 48 0.11 -6.01 -4.04
C TRP A 48 -1.08 -6.34 -3.13
N ARG A 49 -1.49 -7.60 -3.05
CA ARG A 49 -2.72 -8.01 -2.35
C ARG A 49 -2.67 -7.72 -0.85
N VAL A 50 -1.51 -7.91 -0.24
CA VAL A 50 -1.26 -7.64 1.18
C VAL A 50 -1.60 -6.20 1.59
N PHE A 51 -1.48 -5.21 0.69
CA PHE A 51 -1.87 -3.84 1.03
C PHE A 51 -3.38 -3.67 1.16
N ILE A 52 -4.19 -4.44 0.42
CA ILE A 52 -5.66 -4.41 0.55
C ILE A 52 -6.10 -5.05 1.88
N GLU A 53 -5.33 -6.01 2.38
CA GLU A 53 -5.63 -6.76 3.60
C GLU A 53 -5.15 -5.99 4.84
N ASP A 54 -3.89 -5.56 4.85
CA ASP A 54 -3.25 -5.00 6.05
C ASP A 54 -3.50 -3.49 6.22
N VAL A 55 -3.48 -2.72 5.14
CA VAL A 55 -3.54 -1.24 5.25
C VAL A 55 -4.87 -0.76 5.86
N PRO A 56 -6.05 -1.26 5.47
CA PRO A 56 -7.30 -0.84 6.10
C PRO A 56 -7.34 -1.11 7.61
N GLU A 57 -6.75 -2.22 8.05
CA GLU A 57 -6.66 -2.58 9.47
C GLU A 57 -5.76 -1.61 10.23
N ILE A 58 -4.58 -1.30 9.68
CA ILE A 58 -3.66 -0.31 10.26
C ILE A 58 -4.31 1.07 10.31
N LEU A 59 -4.96 1.49 9.22
CA LEU A 59 -5.66 2.77 9.13
C LEU A 59 -6.82 2.87 10.11
N THR A 60 -7.47 1.75 10.43
CA THR A 60 -8.61 1.74 11.36
C THR A 60 -8.13 1.77 12.81
N ASN A 61 -7.14 0.94 13.15
CA ASN A 61 -6.85 0.59 14.54
C ASN A 61 -5.54 1.17 15.09
N GLN A 62 -4.64 1.69 14.25
CA GLN A 62 -3.28 2.06 14.68
C GLN A 62 -2.89 3.50 14.31
N SER A 63 -3.08 3.90 13.05
CA SER A 63 -2.55 5.18 12.56
C SER A 63 -3.33 5.73 11.38
N LYS A 64 -3.59 7.04 11.35
CA LYS A 64 -4.14 7.76 10.19
C LYS A 64 -2.99 8.35 9.38
N ASP A 65 -2.29 7.50 8.62
CA ASP A 65 -1.08 7.88 7.87
C ASP A 65 -1.32 7.88 6.34
N LEU A 66 -0.98 8.99 5.69
CA LEU A 66 -1.21 9.19 4.25
C LEU A 66 -0.25 8.38 3.37
N GLU A 67 0.90 7.94 3.87
CA GLU A 67 1.81 7.07 3.11
C GLU A 67 1.21 5.68 2.96
N PHE A 68 0.59 5.13 4.01
CA PHE A 68 -0.20 3.91 3.91
C PHE A 68 -1.36 4.05 2.92
N VAL A 69 -2.10 5.17 2.96
CA VAL A 69 -3.18 5.46 1.99
C VAL A 69 -2.64 5.47 0.57
N ALA A 70 -1.49 6.10 0.33
CA ALA A 70 -0.86 6.12 -0.99
C ALA A 70 -0.49 4.71 -1.48
N TRP A 71 0.03 3.85 -0.60
CA TRP A 71 0.34 2.46 -0.94
C TRP A 71 -0.92 1.65 -1.25
N LEU A 72 -2.00 1.86 -0.50
CA LEU A 72 -3.31 1.24 -0.76
C LEU A 72 -3.90 1.70 -2.10
N ILE A 73 -3.82 3.00 -2.44
CA ILE A 73 -4.22 3.51 -3.75
C ILE A 73 -3.44 2.81 -4.87
N GLU A 74 -2.11 2.69 -4.70
CA GLU A 74 -1.24 2.05 -5.69
C GLU A 74 -1.57 0.55 -5.87
N ALA A 75 -1.86 -0.17 -4.79
CA ALA A 75 -2.30 -1.57 -4.83
C ALA A 75 -3.69 -1.72 -5.48
N LEU A 76 -4.67 -0.90 -5.08
CA LEU A 76 -6.02 -0.91 -5.65
C LEU A 76 -5.99 -0.59 -7.15
N THR A 77 -5.15 0.34 -7.57
CA THR A 77 -5.00 0.71 -8.98
C THR A 77 -4.48 -0.46 -9.81
N ARG A 78 -3.52 -1.22 -9.29
CA ARG A 78 -2.96 -2.39 -9.99
C ARG A 78 -3.91 -3.57 -10.07
N LEU A 79 -4.66 -3.81 -8.99
CA LEU A 79 -5.55 -4.97 -8.89
C LEU A 79 -6.94 -4.71 -9.49
N TYR A 80 -7.39 -3.46 -9.53
CA TYR A 80 -8.77 -3.12 -9.95
C TYR A 80 -8.84 -1.93 -10.92
N GLY A 81 -7.71 -1.48 -11.47
CA GLY A 81 -7.65 -0.37 -12.43
C GLY A 81 -8.22 0.94 -11.88
N PHE A 82 -8.83 1.73 -12.76
CA PHE A 82 -9.42 3.02 -12.41
C PHE A 82 -10.52 2.95 -11.33
N ARG A 83 -11.25 1.83 -11.26
CA ARG A 83 -12.24 1.62 -10.21
C ARG A 83 -11.56 1.56 -8.84
N GLY A 84 -10.46 0.82 -8.73
CA GLY A 84 -9.65 0.75 -7.52
C GLY A 84 -9.05 2.11 -7.15
N MET A 85 -8.47 2.79 -8.13
CA MET A 85 -7.94 4.16 -7.96
C MET A 85 -9.01 5.09 -7.37
N GLY A 86 -10.21 5.11 -7.94
CA GLY A 86 -11.31 5.95 -7.46
C GLY A 86 -11.73 5.64 -6.02
N VAL A 87 -11.74 4.37 -5.60
CA VAL A 87 -12.02 4.00 -4.21
C VAL A 87 -10.93 4.51 -3.28
N GLY A 88 -9.66 4.36 -3.66
CA GLY A 88 -8.53 4.81 -2.84
C GLY A 88 -8.50 6.34 -2.66
N TYR A 89 -8.81 7.11 -3.70
CA TYR A 89 -8.90 8.57 -3.58
C TYR A 89 -10.07 9.04 -2.72
N LYS A 90 -11.22 8.33 -2.72
CA LYS A 90 -12.31 8.64 -1.78
C LYS A 90 -11.87 8.47 -0.32
N LEU A 91 -11.12 7.40 -0.03
CA LEU A 91 -10.53 7.20 1.30
C LEU A 91 -9.56 8.32 1.67
N ALA A 92 -8.68 8.72 0.74
CA ALA A 92 -7.75 9.83 0.97
C ALA A 92 -8.48 11.13 1.30
N THR A 93 -9.54 11.48 0.56
CA THR A 93 -10.38 12.65 0.84
C THR A 93 -10.97 12.57 2.25
N SER A 94 -11.57 11.44 2.64
CA SER A 94 -12.15 11.26 3.98
C SER A 94 -11.17 11.32 5.14
N LEU A 95 -9.85 11.16 4.89
CA LEU A 95 -8.82 11.30 5.92
C LEU A 95 -8.22 12.71 5.99
N ILE A 96 -8.37 13.50 4.94
CA ILE A 96 -7.83 14.87 4.84
C ILE A 96 -8.86 15.90 5.31
N GLU A 97 -10.14 15.68 5.01
CA GLU A 97 -11.28 16.53 5.41
C GLU A 97 -11.75 16.25 6.85
#